data_AF-A0A4Y3HV32-F1
#
_entry.id   AF-A0A4Y3HV32-F1
#
_cell.length_a   1.000
_cell.length_b   1.000
_cell.length_c   1.000
_cell.angle_alpha   90.00
_cell.angle_beta   90.00
_cell.angle_gamma   90.00
#
_symmetry.space_group_name_H-M   'P 1'
#
loop_
_entity.id
_entity.type
_entity.pdbx_description
1 polymer ?
#
loop_
_entity_poly.entity_id
_entity_poly.type
_entity_poly.pdbx_seq_one_letter_code
_entity_poly.pdbx_strand_id
1 'polypeptide(L)'
;MIQMVHSSRGEQRFIRLQVARTIPSYATLPTRFWGIKSMHWVLDVKMKEDEYQIYKDNGAENLSCLRHIRLNVLRSMPDYAVW
;
A
#
# COMPACT_ATOMS: atom_id res chain seq x y z
N MET A 1 -22.93 -0.54 8.25
CA MET A 1 -23.47 -0.49 9.63
C MET A 1 -22.29 -0.65 10.59
N ILE A 2 -21.83 0.44 11.19
CA ILE A 2 -20.70 0.42 12.13
C ILE A 2 -21.32 0.26 13.52
N GLN A 3 -21.04 -0.84 14.21
CA GLN A 3 -21.33 -0.91 15.64
C GLN A 3 -20.05 -0.60 16.42
N MET A 4 -20.10 0.46 17.22
CA MET A 4 -19.09 0.74 18.23
C MET A 4 -19.26 -0.25 19.39
N VAL A 5 -18.27 -1.10 19.61
CA VAL A 5 -18.14 -1.86 20.85
C VAL A 5 -17.39 -0.99 21.84
N HIS A 6 -18.07 -0.55 22.89
CA HIS A 6 -17.44 0.15 24.00
C HIS A 6 -16.73 -0.87 24.89
N SER A 7 -15.41 -0.75 25.05
CA SER A 7 -14.63 -1.56 25.98
C SER A 7 -14.04 -0.64 27.03
N SER A 8 -14.39 -0.89 28.29
CA SER A 8 -13.92 -0.16 29.46
C SER A 8 -12.53 -0.66 29.87
N ARG A 9 -11.62 0.31 30.03
CA ARG A 9 -10.26 0.23 30.61
C ARG A 9 -9.19 -0.48 29.78
N GLY A 10 -8.25 0.35 29.28
CA GLY A 10 -6.97 -0.05 28.68
C GLY A 10 -7.01 -0.02 27.16
N GLU A 11 -6.94 1.18 26.56
CA GLU A 11 -7.00 1.39 25.11
C GLU A 11 -5.86 0.69 24.35
N GLN A 12 -6.11 -0.54 23.91
CA GLN A 12 -5.41 -1.15 22.77
C GLN A 12 -6.37 -1.10 21.58
N ARG A 13 -6.22 -0.07 20.74
CA ARG A 13 -7.06 0.14 19.55
C ARG A 13 -6.63 -0.83 18.45
N PHE A 14 -7.12 -2.07 18.50
CA PHE A 14 -6.96 -3.02 17.39
C PHE A 14 -7.89 -2.62 16.23
N ILE A 15 -7.32 -2.21 15.09
CA ILE A 15 -8.06 -2.04 13.84
C ILE A 15 -8.45 -3.44 13.35
N ARG A 16 -9.72 -3.83 13.54
CA ARG A 16 -10.27 -5.10 13.05
C ARG A 16 -10.50 -5.00 11.53
N LEU A 17 -9.58 -5.54 10.73
CA LEU A 17 -9.78 -5.76 9.29
C LEU A 17 -10.83 -6.86 9.09
N GLN A 18 -11.96 -6.53 8.46
CA GLN A 18 -12.92 -7.53 7.98
C GLN A 18 -12.43 -8.12 6.65
N VAL A 19 -11.49 -9.06 6.71
CA VAL A 19 -11.11 -9.90 5.56
C VAL A 19 -11.63 -11.32 5.82
N ALA A 20 -12.43 -11.82 4.89
CA ALA A 20 -13.30 -12.97 5.03
C ALA A 20 -12.56 -14.32 5.25
N ARG A 21 -13.08 -15.09 6.22
CA ARG A 21 -13.18 -16.56 6.33
C ARG A 21 -12.36 -17.42 5.34
N THR A 22 -11.05 -17.59 5.56
CA THR A 22 -10.36 -18.89 5.34
C THR A 22 -9.03 -18.89 6.10
N ILE A 23 -8.88 -19.79 7.07
CA ILE A 23 -7.71 -19.85 7.98
C ILE A 23 -6.68 -20.79 7.36
N PRO A 24 -5.67 -20.23 6.67
CA PRO A 24 -4.27 -20.36 7.10
C PRO A 24 -3.50 -19.00 7.12
N SER A 25 -4.20 -17.89 6.87
CA SER A 25 -3.60 -16.68 6.26
C SER A 25 -3.12 -15.58 7.22
N TYR A 26 -3.40 -15.65 8.54
CA TYR A 26 -3.08 -14.55 9.48
C TYR A 26 -1.59 -14.16 9.50
N ALA A 27 -0.67 -15.13 9.42
CA ALA A 27 0.77 -14.86 9.41
C ALA A 27 1.25 -14.11 8.15
N THR A 28 0.53 -14.23 7.03
CA THR A 28 0.90 -13.61 5.76
C THR A 28 0.32 -12.20 5.58
N LEU A 29 -0.71 -11.83 6.36
CA LEU A 29 -1.35 -10.52 6.25
C LEU A 29 -0.39 -9.35 6.52
N PRO A 30 0.45 -9.38 7.59
CA PRO A 30 1.44 -8.33 7.81
C PRO A 30 2.41 -8.22 6.63
N THR A 31 2.94 -9.34 6.14
CA THR A 31 3.91 -9.36 5.03
C THR A 31 3.32 -8.79 3.75
N ARG A 32 2.07 -9.14 3.40
CA ARG A 32 1.39 -8.57 2.23
C ARG A 32 1.10 -7.09 2.39
N PHE A 33 0.69 -6.67 3.59
CA PHE A 33 0.46 -5.26 3.90
C PHE A 33 1.74 -4.42 3.83
N TRP A 34 2.84 -4.92 4.40
CA TRP A 34 4.16 -4.30 4.29
C TRP A 34 4.67 -4.26 2.85
N GLY A 35 4.40 -5.29 2.04
CA GLY A 35 4.74 -5.30 0.62
C GLY A 35 4.04 -4.20 -0.18
N ILE A 36 2.79 -3.88 0.15
CA ILE A 36 2.05 -2.77 -0.48
C ILE A 36 2.62 -1.42 -0.02
N LYS A 37 2.91 -1.29 1.28
CA LYS A 37 3.48 -0.05 1.84
C LYS A 37 4.91 0.23 1.36
N SER A 38 5.73 -0.81 1.22
CA SER A 38 7.10 -0.65 0.71
C SER A 38 7.10 -0.23 -0.75
N MET A 39 6.15 -0.72 -1.57
CA MET A 39 5.94 -0.22 -2.92
C MET A 39 5.61 1.27 -2.91
N HIS A 40 4.64 1.71 -2.10
CA HIS A 40 4.26 3.12 -2.02
C HIS A 40 5.45 4.00 -1.64
N TRP A 41 6.24 3.60 -0.65
CA TRP A 41 7.44 4.36 -0.25
C TRP A 41 8.47 4.53 -1.39
N VAL A 42 8.64 3.52 -2.26
CA VAL A 42 9.49 3.64 -3.46
C VAL A 42 8.92 4.66 -4.44
N LEU A 43 7.60 4.71 -4.60
CA LEU A 43 6.94 5.68 -5.48
C LEU A 43 7.09 7.11 -4.92
N ASP A 44 6.87 7.29 -3.62
CA ASP A 44 6.98 8.56 -2.91
C ASP A 44 8.41 9.11 -3.00
N VAL A 45 9.41 8.29 -2.62
CA VAL A 45 10.80 8.76 -2.49
C VAL A 45 11.59 8.70 -3.80
N LYS A 46 11.53 7.59 -4.54
CA LYS A 46 12.36 7.40 -5.75
C LYS A 46 11.69 7.92 -7.01
N MET A 47 10.36 7.92 -7.07
CA MET A 47 9.60 8.47 -8.21
C MET A 47 8.97 9.83 -7.91
N LYS A 48 9.27 10.40 -6.73
CA LYS A 48 8.88 11.75 -6.28
C LYS A 48 7.38 11.95 -6.35
N GLU A 49 6.59 10.93 -6.00
CA GLU A 49 5.14 10.95 -6.20
C GLU A 49 4.47 12.15 -5.52
N ASP A 50 4.84 12.45 -4.28
CA ASP A 50 4.33 13.59 -3.49
C ASP A 50 4.73 14.97 -4.02
N GLU A 51 5.80 15.06 -4.82
CA GLU A 51 6.27 16.35 -5.36
C GLU A 51 5.43 16.82 -6.56
N TYR A 52 4.68 15.92 -7.20
CA TYR A 52 3.91 16.25 -8.40
C TYR A 52 2.54 16.83 -8.06
N GLN A 53 2.40 18.13 -8.32
CA GLN A 53 1.13 18.82 -8.24
C GLN A 53 0.36 18.69 -9.56
N ILE A 54 -0.57 17.73 -9.62
CA ILE A 54 -1.34 17.40 -10.83
C ILE A 54 -2.76 17.90 -10.66
N TYR A 55 -3.18 18.82 -11.53
CA TYR A 55 -4.46 19.54 -11.39
C TYR A 55 -5.46 19.28 -12.51
N LYS A 56 -5.14 18.37 -13.44
CA LYS A 56 -5.96 18.13 -14.63
C LYS A 56 -6.56 16.73 -14.59
N ASP A 57 -7.90 16.69 -14.67
CA ASP A 57 -8.70 15.48 -14.87
C ASP A 57 -8.22 14.32 -13.99
N ASN A 58 -8.08 13.12 -14.56
CA ASN A 58 -7.59 11.91 -13.89
C ASN A 58 -6.05 11.83 -13.88
N GLY A 59 -5.35 12.96 -13.97
CA GLY A 59 -3.90 13.00 -14.13
C GLY A 59 -3.14 12.33 -12.98
N ALA A 60 -3.62 12.48 -11.75
CA ALA A 60 -3.03 11.83 -10.57
C ALA A 60 -3.13 10.30 -10.63
N GLU A 61 -4.32 9.77 -10.95
CA GLU A 61 -4.55 8.33 -11.09
C GLU A 61 -3.76 7.74 -12.26
N ASN A 62 -3.77 8.43 -13.42
CA ASN A 62 -3.03 8.01 -14.60
C ASN A 62 -1.52 7.95 -14.34
N LEU A 63 -0.97 8.97 -13.67
CA LEU A 63 0.46 8.99 -13.36
C LEU A 63 0.84 7.91 -12.34
N SER A 64 0.01 7.70 -11.32
CA SER A 64 0.20 6.61 -10.34
C SER A 64 0.21 5.24 -11.03
N CYS A 65 -0.74 5.00 -11.94
CA CYS A 65 -0.79 3.77 -12.74
C CYS A 65 0.46 3.58 -13.61
N LEU A 66 0.91 4.63 -14.29
CA LEU A 66 2.13 4.60 -15.11
C LEU A 66 3.38 4.29 -14.26
N ARG A 67 3.47 4.85 -13.05
CA ARG A 67 4.57 4.56 -12.13
C ARG A 67 4.56 3.12 -11.64
N HIS A 68 3.39 2.55 -11.36
CA HIS A 68 3.25 1.12 -11.04
C HIS A 68 3.75 0.24 -12.19
N ILE A 69 3.34 0.54 -13.42
CA ILE A 69 3.80 -0.19 -14.61
C ILE A 69 5.32 -0.09 -14.72
N ARG A 70 5.87 1.12 -14.62
CA ARG A 70 7.32 1.35 -14.70
C ARG A 70 8.09 0.61 -13.62
N LEU A 71 7.61 0.64 -12.37
CA LEU A 71 8.24 -0.08 -11.27
C LEU A 71 8.25 -1.58 -11.49
N ASN A 72 7.15 -2.15 -11.97
CA ASN A 72 7.05 -3.58 -12.27
C ASN A 72 7.96 -3.98 -13.44
N VAL A 73 8.05 -3.15 -14.48
CA VAL A 73 8.98 -3.37 -15.60
C VAL A 73 10.43 -3.35 -15.12
N LEU A 74 10.82 -2.35 -14.33
CA LEU A 74 12.16 -2.29 -13.74
C LEU A 74 12.48 -3.54 -12.93
N ARG A 75 11.53 -4.03 -12.11
CA ARG A 75 11.71 -5.25 -11.31
C ARG A 75 11.81 -6.54 -12.13
N SER A 76 11.43 -6.50 -13.40
CA SER A 76 11.50 -7.65 -14.31
C SER A 76 12.81 -7.69 -15.12
N MET A 77 13.60 -6.61 -15.10
CA MET A 77 14.85 -6.51 -15.83
C MET A 77 15.97 -7.25 -15.07
N PRO A 78 16.87 -7.98 -15.73
CA PRO A 78 17.92 -8.76 -15.06
C PRO A 78 18.92 -7.91 -14.26
N ASP A 79 19.13 -6.64 -14.65
CA ASP A 79 20.13 -5.76 -14.04
C ASP A 79 19.55 -4.75 -13.03
N TYR A 80 18.31 -4.94 -12.57
CA TYR A 80 17.72 -4.04 -11.59
C TYR A 80 18.28 -4.31 -10.18
N ALA A 81 19.23 -3.48 -9.76
CA ALA A 81 19.70 -3.42 -8.39
C ALA A 81 19.22 -2.11 -7.77
N VAL A 82 18.31 -2.21 -6.80
CA VAL A 82 18.00 -1.09 -5.91
C VAL A 82 19.04 -1.16 -4.80
N TRP A 83 20.12 -0.39 -4.93
CA TRP A 83 21.15 -0.24 -3.89
C TRP A 83 20.54 0.21 -2.56
#